data_AF-A0A0K2VGE2-F1
#
_entry.id   AF-A0A0K2VGE2-F1
#
_cell.length_a   1.000
_cell.length_b   1.000
_cell.length_c   1.000
_cell.angle_alpha   90.00
_cell.angle_beta   90.00
_cell.angle_gamma   90.00
#
_symmetry.space_group_name_H-M   'P 1'
#
loop_
_entity.id
_entity.type
_entity.pdbx_description
1 polymer ?
#
loop_
_entity_poly.entity_id
_entity_poly.type
_entity_poly.pdbx_seq_one_letter_code
_entity_poly.pdbx_strand_id
1 'polypeptide(L)'
;VRAQVMMRDDSTGGWVPMGGGGLSNVSVRKRKITHEDDQPCKHEYLIYGKRNSDQTVVLSCTIKRDFEYNKVMPTFHHWKTGNKKFGLTFQTAADARAFDKGVRLAIEDLLDAKSLACPHKHYRESKAKGMSESSPLHQYNLDIGDDDVFMQLHLPVEKSESG
;
A
#
# COMPACT_ATOMS: atom_id res chain seq x y z
N VAL A 1 7.60 11.61 -8.17
CA VAL A 1 8.82 11.49 -7.33
C VAL A 1 9.73 10.43 -7.91
N ARG A 2 11.00 10.37 -7.50
CA ARG A 2 11.93 9.31 -7.92
C ARG A 2 12.34 8.44 -6.74
N ALA A 3 12.23 7.13 -6.88
CA ALA A 3 12.54 6.18 -5.81
C ALA A 3 12.97 4.82 -6.37
N GLN A 4 13.72 4.06 -5.57
CA GLN A 4 13.89 2.63 -5.76
C GLN A 4 12.63 1.93 -5.25
N VAL A 5 12.04 1.06 -6.08
CA VAL A 5 10.90 0.26 -5.66
C VAL A 5 11.38 -1.01 -4.97
N MET A 6 10.78 -1.32 -3.83
CA MET A 6 11.12 -2.44 -2.96
C MET A 6 9.91 -3.35 -2.77
N MET A 7 10.15 -4.62 -2.48
CA MET A 7 9.15 -5.56 -1.94
C MET A 7 9.69 -6.25 -0.70
N ARG A 8 8.79 -6.70 0.16
CA ARG A 8 9.19 -7.57 1.26
C ARG A 8 9.46 -8.97 0.71
N ASP A 9 10.61 -9.51 1.05
CA ASP A 9 10.91 -10.93 0.89
C ASP A 9 10.49 -11.65 2.17
N ASP A 10 9.49 -12.52 2.07
CA ASP A 10 8.93 -13.22 3.22
C ASP A 10 9.87 -14.34 3.73
N SER A 11 10.83 -14.79 2.93
CA SER A 11 11.80 -15.82 3.35
C SER A 11 12.85 -15.26 4.30
N THR A 12 13.35 -14.06 4.02
CA THR A 12 14.38 -13.38 4.83
C THR A 12 13.80 -12.36 5.80
N GLY A 13 12.54 -11.94 5.60
CA GLY A 13 11.99 -10.76 6.24
C GLY A 13 12.71 -9.47 5.81
N GLY A 14 13.45 -9.48 4.70
CA GLY A 14 14.18 -8.33 4.19
C GLY A 14 13.36 -7.48 3.22
N TRP A 15 13.82 -6.26 2.94
CA TRP A 15 13.35 -5.46 1.81
C TRP A 15 14.31 -5.65 0.64
N VAL A 16 13.79 -6.10 -0.51
CA VAL A 16 14.59 -6.35 -1.72
C VAL A 16 14.11 -5.48 -2.88
N PRO A 17 15.01 -5.05 -3.79
CA PRO A 17 14.63 -4.23 -4.93
C PRO A 17 13.75 -5.02 -5.91
N MET A 18 12.63 -4.43 -6.34
CA MET A 18 11.77 -5.02 -7.36
C MET A 18 12.34 -4.86 -8.77
N GLY A 19 12.07 -5.84 -9.63
CA GLY A 19 12.37 -5.78 -11.07
C GLY A 19 13.86 -5.75 -11.41
N GLY A 20 14.76 -6.14 -10.49
CA GLY A 20 16.21 -6.02 -10.67
C GLY A 20 16.78 -4.66 -10.24
N GLY A 21 15.99 -3.84 -9.55
CA GLY A 21 16.46 -2.55 -9.04
C GLY A 21 16.42 -1.41 -10.05
N GLY A 22 17.05 -0.30 -9.66
CA GLY A 22 17.07 0.94 -10.42
C GLY A 22 16.01 1.96 -9.98
N LEU A 23 16.35 3.24 -10.16
CA LEU A 23 15.43 4.34 -9.89
C LEU A 23 14.23 4.30 -10.84
N SER A 24 13.06 4.56 -10.27
CA SER A 24 11.79 4.62 -10.98
C SER A 24 11.13 5.99 -10.79
N ASN A 25 10.41 6.44 -11.81
CA ASN A 25 9.44 7.52 -11.69
C ASN A 25 8.17 6.95 -11.07
N VAL A 26 7.89 7.37 -9.84
CA VAL A 26 6.75 6.88 -9.04
C VAL A 26 5.73 8.00 -8.84
N SER A 27 4.45 7.64 -8.96
CA SER A 27 3.32 8.57 -8.86
C SER A 27 2.11 7.89 -8.25
N VAL A 28 1.33 8.64 -7.47
CA VAL A 28 -0.05 8.30 -7.11
C VAL A 28 -0.93 8.85 -8.23
N ARG A 29 -1.77 8.02 -8.85
CA ARG A 29 -2.61 8.39 -10.01
C ARG A 29 -4.07 8.07 -9.71
N LYS A 30 -4.96 8.96 -10.12
CA LYS A 30 -6.41 8.72 -10.19
C LYS A 30 -6.74 8.14 -11.57
N ARG A 31 -7.32 6.94 -11.62
CA ARG A 31 -7.74 6.26 -12.85
C ARG A 31 -9.26 6.19 -12.87
N LYS A 32 -9.88 6.67 -13.95
CA LYS A 32 -11.31 6.46 -14.18
C LYS A 32 -11.55 4.97 -14.44
N ILE A 33 -12.63 4.45 -13.88
CA ILE A 33 -13.09 3.09 -14.12
C ILE A 33 -14.53 3.15 -14.59
N THR A 34 -14.89 2.21 -15.46
CA THR A 34 -16.26 2.01 -15.90
C THR A 34 -16.65 0.62 -15.44
N HIS A 35 -17.67 0.53 -14.59
CA HIS A 35 -18.32 -0.73 -14.27
C HIS A 35 -19.52 -0.88 -15.20
N GLU A 36 -19.64 -2.03 -15.87
CA GLU A 36 -20.80 -2.34 -16.75
C GLU A 36 -22.08 -2.57 -15.93
N ASP A 37 -21.93 -3.00 -14.68
CA ASP A 37 -23.01 -3.04 -13.68
C ASP A 37 -22.94 -1.76 -12.84
N ASP A 38 -24.11 -1.15 -12.65
CA ASP A 38 -24.47 0.18 -12.15
C ASP A 38 -23.92 0.55 -10.74
N GLN A 39 -22.61 0.38 -10.50
CA GLN A 39 -21.95 0.74 -9.27
C GLN A 39 -21.57 2.24 -9.29
N PRO A 40 -21.77 2.98 -8.19
CA PRO A 40 -21.59 4.43 -8.16
C PRO A 40 -20.11 4.88 -8.29
N CYS A 41 -19.15 3.96 -8.28
CA CYS A 41 -17.73 4.29 -8.26
C CYS A 41 -17.21 4.64 -9.66
N LYS A 42 -16.66 5.86 -9.82
CA LYS A 42 -16.16 6.43 -11.08
C LYS A 42 -14.64 6.37 -11.23
N HIS A 43 -13.90 6.15 -10.15
CA HIS A 43 -12.44 6.13 -10.20
C HIS A 43 -11.81 5.25 -9.13
N GLU A 44 -10.54 4.92 -9.31
CA GLU A 44 -9.69 4.31 -8.29
C GLU A 44 -8.36 5.07 -8.22
N TYR A 45 -7.59 4.84 -7.15
CA TYR A 45 -6.23 5.34 -7.02
C TYR A 45 -5.23 4.22 -7.17
N LEU A 46 -4.12 4.49 -7.86
CA LEU A 46 -3.02 3.55 -7.99
C LEU A 46 -1.67 4.21 -7.74
N ILE A 47 -0.78 3.47 -7.11
CA ILE A 47 0.65 3.77 -7.08
C ILE A 47 1.27 3.10 -8.31
N TYR A 48 1.82 3.93 -9.19
CA TYR A 48 2.45 3.52 -10.44
C TYR A 48 3.93 3.85 -10.41
N GLY A 49 4.78 2.87 -10.73
CA GLY A 49 6.23 3.02 -10.85
C GLY A 49 6.73 2.50 -12.19
N LYS A 50 7.39 3.38 -12.96
CA LYS A 50 8.06 3.04 -14.22
C LYS A 50 9.55 3.24 -14.06
N ARG A 51 10.34 2.19 -14.28
CA ARG A 51 11.79 2.24 -14.13
C ARG A 51 12.42 3.13 -15.20
N ASN A 52 13.41 3.93 -14.79
CA ASN A 52 13.98 4.97 -15.66
C ASN A 52 14.83 4.39 -16.79
N SER A 53 15.59 3.31 -16.51
CA SER A 53 16.57 2.75 -17.44
C SER A 53 15.97 2.12 -18.68
N ASP A 54 14.85 1.41 -18.54
CA ASP A 54 14.26 0.58 -19.59
C ASP A 54 12.76 0.83 -19.77
N GLN A 55 12.19 1.78 -19.03
CA GLN A 55 10.79 2.14 -19.12
C GLN A 55 9.83 0.98 -18.72
N THR A 56 10.32 -0.04 -18.02
CA THR A 56 9.50 -1.16 -17.55
C THR A 56 8.60 -0.74 -16.39
N VAL A 57 7.35 -1.21 -16.37
CA VAL A 57 6.44 -1.03 -15.23
C VAL A 57 6.82 -2.02 -14.14
N VAL A 58 7.39 -1.51 -13.05
CA VAL A 58 7.85 -2.33 -11.92
C VAL A 58 6.87 -2.28 -10.74
N LEU A 59 5.93 -1.33 -10.74
CA LEU A 59 4.91 -1.20 -9.71
C LEU A 59 3.59 -0.74 -10.32
N SER A 60 2.54 -1.51 -10.06
CA SER A 60 1.15 -1.14 -10.30
C SER A 60 0.32 -1.67 -9.14
N CYS A 61 0.01 -0.80 -8.18
CA CYS A 61 -0.66 -1.17 -6.93
C CYS A 61 -1.86 -0.26 -6.69
N THR A 62 -3.08 -0.80 -6.72
CA THR A 62 -4.28 -0.04 -6.34
C THR A 62 -4.26 0.28 -4.84
N ILE A 63 -4.63 1.52 -4.48
CA ILE A 63 -4.89 1.93 -3.10
C ILE A 63 -6.33 1.50 -2.76
N LYS A 64 -6.48 0.63 -1.78
CA LYS A 64 -7.75 0.03 -1.35
C LYS A 64 -8.05 0.41 0.10
N ARG A 65 -9.20 0.00 0.65
CA ARG A 65 -9.52 0.24 2.07
C ARG A 65 -8.54 -0.44 3.04
N ASP A 66 -7.91 -1.54 2.63
CA ASP A 66 -6.93 -2.28 3.43
C ASP A 66 -5.49 -1.74 3.30
N PHE A 67 -5.33 -0.50 2.83
CA PHE A 67 -4.03 0.11 2.58
C PHE A 67 -3.40 0.61 3.88
N GLU A 68 -2.41 -0.11 4.38
CA GLU A 68 -1.67 0.24 5.61
C GLU A 68 -0.35 0.94 5.24
N TYR A 69 -0.27 2.26 5.41
CA TYR A 69 0.92 3.06 5.04
C TYR A 69 1.81 3.40 6.23
N ASN A 70 3.11 3.14 6.12
CA ASN A 70 4.09 3.26 7.20
C ASN A 70 5.30 4.11 6.77
N LYS A 71 5.71 5.04 7.63
CA LYS A 71 6.86 5.93 7.41
C LYS A 71 7.97 5.57 8.39
N VAL A 72 8.83 4.62 8.01
CA VAL A 72 9.84 4.05 8.92
C VAL A 72 11.10 4.91 8.99
N MET A 73 11.52 5.49 7.87
CA MET A 73 12.65 6.43 7.80
C MET A 73 12.29 7.64 6.94
N PRO A 74 13.01 8.78 7.06
CA PRO A 74 12.76 9.97 6.23
C PRO A 74 12.77 9.73 4.71
N THR A 75 13.46 8.67 4.26
CA THR A 75 13.56 8.28 2.85
C THR A 75 13.08 6.86 2.60
N PHE A 76 12.47 6.18 3.59
CA PHE A 76 11.92 4.84 3.39
C PHE A 76 10.51 4.74 3.96
N HIS A 77 9.54 4.63 3.05
CA HIS A 77 8.15 4.37 3.38
C HIS A 77 7.72 3.04 2.76
N HIS A 78 6.78 2.37 3.40
CA HIS A 78 6.25 1.12 2.90
C HIS A 78 4.76 0.99 3.18
N TRP A 79 4.11 0.08 2.47
CA TRP A 79 2.71 -0.22 2.69
C TRP A 79 2.38 -1.68 2.46
N LYS A 80 1.25 -2.08 3.02
CA LYS A 80 0.63 -3.39 2.82
C LYS A 80 -0.76 -3.20 2.22
N THR A 81 -1.13 -4.09 1.30
CA THR A 81 -2.50 -4.26 0.82
C THR A 81 -2.69 -5.72 0.40
N GLY A 82 -3.78 -6.34 0.83
CA GLY A 82 -3.91 -7.79 0.79
C GLY A 82 -2.72 -8.49 1.43
N ASN A 83 -2.12 -9.44 0.70
CA ASN A 83 -0.93 -10.19 1.12
C ASN A 83 0.39 -9.60 0.61
N LYS A 84 0.38 -8.45 -0.08
CA LYS A 84 1.59 -7.87 -0.66
C LYS A 84 2.08 -6.69 0.19
N LYS A 85 3.40 -6.64 0.36
CA LYS A 85 4.11 -5.54 1.04
C LYS A 85 5.08 -4.89 0.06
N PHE A 86 4.92 -3.60 -0.16
CA PHE A 86 5.73 -2.81 -1.08
C PHE A 86 6.41 -1.67 -0.33
N GLY A 87 7.56 -1.23 -0.81
CA GLY A 87 8.32 -0.13 -0.23
C GLY A 87 8.89 0.79 -1.29
N LEU A 88 9.21 2.01 -0.89
CA LEU A 88 9.92 2.99 -1.70
C LEU A 88 11.09 3.54 -0.88
N THR A 89 12.29 3.41 -1.45
CA THR A 89 13.47 4.15 -0.99
C THR A 89 13.62 5.40 -1.85
N PHE A 90 13.25 6.54 -1.30
CA PHE A 90 13.30 7.84 -1.98
C PHE A 90 14.73 8.38 -2.02
N GLN A 91 15.06 9.15 -3.07
CA GLN A 91 16.35 9.83 -3.14
C GLN A 91 16.49 10.96 -2.13
N THR A 92 15.37 11.60 -1.76
CA THR A 92 15.36 12.72 -0.82
C THR A 92 14.18 12.62 0.13
N ALA A 93 14.33 13.18 1.34
CA ALA A 93 13.21 13.30 2.27
C ALA A 93 12.11 14.23 1.73
N ALA A 94 12.46 15.17 0.85
CA ALA A 94 11.48 16.03 0.18
C ALA A 94 10.58 15.23 -0.78
N ASP A 95 11.17 14.34 -1.58
CA ASP A 95 10.42 13.39 -2.42
C ASP A 95 9.49 12.51 -1.58
N ALA A 96 9.99 11.99 -0.45
CA ALA A 96 9.21 11.16 0.46
C ALA A 96 7.99 11.90 1.01
N ARG A 97 8.16 13.16 1.44
CA ARG A 97 7.07 14.04 1.90
C ARG A 97 6.06 14.38 0.80
N ALA A 98 6.54 14.65 -0.42
CA ALA A 98 5.68 14.93 -1.56
C ALA A 98 4.81 13.70 -1.91
N PHE A 99 5.40 12.51 -1.86
CA PHE A 99 4.69 11.25 -2.08
C PHE A 99 3.66 10.97 -0.97
N ASP A 100 4.05 11.12 0.30
CA ASP A 100 3.16 10.99 1.46
C ASP A 100 1.93 11.89 1.35
N LYS A 101 2.11 13.14 0.90
CA LYS A 101 0.98 14.05 0.64
C LYS A 101 0.01 13.49 -0.41
N GLY A 102 0.53 12.94 -1.51
CA GLY A 102 -0.30 12.33 -2.55
C GLY A 102 -1.06 11.08 -2.07
N VAL A 103 -0.42 10.24 -1.26
CA VAL A 103 -1.05 9.05 -0.67
C VAL A 103 -2.17 9.45 0.29
N ARG A 104 -1.93 10.41 1.19
CA ARG A 104 -2.95 10.90 2.13
C ARG A 104 -4.19 11.44 1.42
N LEU A 105 -4.00 12.30 0.41
CA LEU A 105 -5.13 12.83 -0.37
C LEU A 105 -5.92 11.72 -1.08
N ALA A 106 -5.25 10.69 -1.59
CA ALA A 106 -5.91 9.55 -2.23
C ALA A 106 -6.72 8.71 -1.22
N ILE A 107 -6.20 8.52 0.00
CA ILE A 107 -6.89 7.78 1.07
C ILE A 107 -8.06 8.59 1.62
N GLU A 108 -7.89 9.89 1.86
CA GLU A 108 -8.96 10.80 2.30
C GLU A 108 -10.11 10.80 1.29
N ASP A 109 -9.83 10.96 -0.01
CA ASP A 109 -10.86 10.84 -1.05
C ASP A 109 -11.44 9.43 -1.11
N LEU A 110 -10.69 8.36 -0.81
CA LEU A 110 -11.22 6.99 -0.83
C LEU A 110 -12.21 6.70 0.31
N LEU A 111 -11.99 7.31 1.49
CA LEU A 111 -12.75 7.05 2.70
C LEU A 111 -13.91 8.05 2.92
N ASP A 112 -13.95 9.15 2.15
CA ASP A 112 -15.09 10.08 2.20
C ASP A 112 -16.38 9.35 1.77
N ALA A 113 -17.43 9.46 2.61
CA ALA A 113 -18.74 8.87 2.38
C ALA A 113 -19.42 9.38 1.09
N LYS A 114 -19.03 10.55 0.59
CA LYS A 114 -19.51 11.14 -0.67
C LYS A 114 -18.65 10.76 -1.88
N SER A 115 -17.60 9.98 -1.65
CA SER A 115 -16.65 9.65 -2.69
C SER A 115 -17.23 8.73 -3.75
N LEU A 116 -16.78 8.95 -4.98
CA LEU A 116 -17.00 8.05 -6.11
C LEU A 116 -15.77 7.15 -6.33
N ALA A 117 -14.85 7.10 -5.37
CA ALA A 117 -13.70 6.22 -5.41
C ALA A 117 -14.11 4.77 -5.15
N CYS A 118 -13.49 3.84 -5.88
CA CYS A 118 -13.79 2.42 -5.81
C CYS A 118 -12.93 1.75 -4.74
N PRO A 119 -13.52 1.24 -3.65
CA PRO A 119 -12.72 0.75 -2.53
C PRO A 119 -12.37 -0.74 -2.65
N HIS A 120 -12.88 -1.42 -3.68
CA HIS A 120 -12.99 -2.87 -3.74
C HIS A 120 -11.73 -3.62 -4.23
N LYS A 121 -11.64 -4.88 -3.78
CA LYS A 121 -10.70 -5.92 -4.21
C LYS A 121 -11.04 -6.46 -5.62
N HIS A 122 -11.14 -5.62 -6.65
CA HIS A 122 -11.24 -6.17 -8.02
C HIS A 122 -9.86 -6.51 -8.59
N TYR A 123 -9.25 -7.58 -8.07
CA TYR A 123 -8.43 -8.42 -8.94
C TYR A 123 -9.43 -9.27 -9.72
N ARG A 124 -9.73 -8.91 -10.98
CA ARG A 124 -10.31 -9.87 -11.90
C ARG A 124 -9.17 -10.81 -12.26
N GLU A 125 -8.99 -11.84 -11.44
CA GLU A 125 -8.32 -13.06 -11.90
C GLU A 125 -9.06 -13.47 -13.17
N SER A 126 -8.32 -13.70 -14.24
CA SER A 126 -8.85 -14.25 -15.48
C SER A 126 -9.50 -15.59 -15.12
N LYS A 127 -10.79 -15.58 -14.78
CA LYS A 127 -11.56 -16.78 -14.43
C LYS A 127 -11.55 -17.67 -15.66
N ALA A 128 -10.68 -18.67 -15.64
CA ALA A 128 -10.93 -19.91 -16.36
C ALA A 128 -12.29 -20.43 -15.88
N LYS A 129 -13.14 -20.72 -16.85
CA LYS A 129 -14.49 -21.29 -16.71
C LYS A 129 -14.46 -22.49 -15.76
N GLY A 130 -15.28 -22.51 -14.71
CA GLY A 130 -15.52 -23.74 -13.95
C GLY A 130 -16.13 -23.54 -12.56
N MET A 131 -17.40 -23.95 -12.45
CA MET A 131 -18.15 -24.34 -11.24
C MET A 131 -18.63 -23.29 -10.24
N SER A 132 -19.89 -23.49 -9.84
CA SER A 132 -20.72 -22.89 -8.77
C SER A 132 -20.02 -22.90 -7.40
N GLU A 133 -20.35 -22.07 -6.41
CA GLU A 133 -21.63 -22.09 -5.67
C GLU A 133 -21.73 -20.91 -4.67
N SER A 134 -22.98 -20.48 -4.42
CA SER A 134 -23.55 -19.73 -3.27
C SER A 134 -22.83 -18.51 -2.66
N SER A 135 -23.45 -17.32 -2.83
CA SER A 135 -23.34 -16.19 -1.89
C SER A 135 -24.05 -16.49 -0.56
N PRO A 136 -23.62 -15.85 0.54
CA PRO A 136 -24.59 -15.25 1.46
C PRO A 136 -24.32 -13.77 1.74
N LEU A 137 -25.44 -13.05 1.87
CA LEU A 137 -25.59 -11.69 2.39
C LEU A 137 -25.45 -11.65 3.93
N HIS A 138 -25.16 -10.44 4.46
CA HIS A 138 -25.15 -10.02 5.89
C HIS A 138 -24.01 -10.62 6.73
N GLN A 139 -23.30 -9.90 7.62
CA GLN A 139 -23.81 -9.00 8.65
C GLN A 139 -22.65 -8.14 9.20
N TYR A 140 -22.93 -6.88 9.48
CA TYR A 140 -22.07 -5.99 10.25
C TYR A 140 -21.93 -6.56 11.67
N ASN A 141 -20.70 -6.69 12.16
CA ASN A 141 -20.41 -6.80 13.59
C ASN A 141 -19.38 -5.72 13.92
N LEU A 142 -19.87 -4.63 14.52
CA LEU A 142 -19.08 -3.79 15.42
C LEU A 142 -18.85 -4.64 16.67
N ASP A 143 -17.64 -5.15 16.84
CA ASP A 143 -17.21 -5.64 18.14
C ASP A 143 -15.85 -5.01 18.47
N ILE A 144 -15.90 -4.17 19.49
CA ILE A 144 -14.78 -3.53 20.14
C ILE A 144 -14.10 -4.64 20.97
N GLY A 145 -12.94 -5.08 20.52
CA GLY A 145 -12.01 -5.87 21.31
C GLY A 145 -10.72 -5.06 21.45
N ASP A 146 -10.50 -4.57 22.67
CA ASP A 146 -9.21 -4.08 23.14
C ASP A 146 -8.16 -5.20 23.08
N ASP A 147 -6.88 -4.85 23.18
CA ASP A 147 -5.68 -5.72 23.20
C ASP A 147 -5.00 -6.02 21.84
N ASP A 148 -4.01 -5.17 21.51
CA ASP A 148 -2.64 -5.63 21.19
C ASP A 148 -1.70 -4.41 21.07
N VAL A 149 -1.30 -3.86 22.23
CA VAL A 149 -0.14 -2.98 22.34
C VAL A 149 1.11 -3.83 22.20
N PHE A 150 1.70 -3.89 21.00
CA PHE A 150 3.04 -4.44 20.80
C PHE A 150 3.99 -3.36 20.30
N MET A 151 4.88 -2.93 21.21
CA MET A 151 6.33 -2.75 21.05
C MET A 151 6.85 -1.95 22.25
N GLN A 152 6.89 -2.60 23.41
CA GLN A 152 7.65 -2.11 24.57
C GLN A 152 9.14 -2.40 24.31
N LEU A 153 9.91 -1.38 23.91
CA LEU A 153 11.37 -1.47 23.85
C LEU A 153 11.91 -1.51 25.29
N HIS A 154 12.46 -2.66 25.71
CA HIS A 154 13.34 -2.71 26.87
C HIS A 154 14.74 -2.25 26.47
N LEU A 155 15.11 -1.06 26.94
CA LEU A 155 16.49 -0.58 26.91
C LEU A 155 17.29 -1.28 28.03
N PRO A 156 18.54 -1.70 27.79
CA PRO A 156 19.40 -2.17 28.86
C PRO A 156 19.73 -1.02 29.82
N VAL A 157 19.51 -1.22 31.11
CA VAL A 157 19.98 -0.32 32.17
C VAL A 157 21.47 -0.58 32.38
N GLU A 158 22.32 0.40 32.06
CA GLU A 158 23.70 0.40 32.52
C GLU A 158 23.72 0.53 34.05
N LYS A 159 24.32 -0.44 34.73
CA LYS A 159 24.57 -0.37 36.17
C LYS A 159 25.78 0.55 36.40
N SER A 160 25.53 1.68 37.05
CA SER A 160 26.56 2.45 37.74
C SER A 160 26.99 1.70 39.00
N GLU A 161 28.18 1.09 39.01
CA GLU A 161 28.85 0.73 40.26
C GLU A 161 29.69 1.92 40.72
N SER A 162 29.20 2.57 41.77
CA SER A 162 29.98 3.45 42.63
C SER A 162 30.80 2.60 43.59
N GLY A 163 32.14 2.70 43.48
CA GLY A 163 33.11 2.31 44.50
C GLY A 163 34.03 3.48 44.78
#